data_AF-A0A1E8DZ23-F1
#
_entry.id   AF-A0A1E8DZ23-F1
#
_cell.length_a   1.000
_cell.length_b   1.000
_cell.length_c   1.000
_cell.angle_alpha   90.00
_cell.angle_beta   90.00
_cell.angle_gamma   90.00
#
_symmetry.space_group_name_H-M   'P 1'
#
loop_
_entity.id
_entity.type
_entity.pdbx_description
1 polymer ?
#
loop_
_entity_poly.entity_id
_entity_poly.type
_entity_poly.pdbx_seq_one_letter_code
_entity_poly.pdbx_strand_id
1 'polypeptide(L)'
;MKDLYTYVLASFTPTDQADIEADLILNDEPMKFLQVTGMDGDIADIIEARKQLLNDGNANDVLILHLGSLATLNDAILKEVAA
;
A
#
# COMPACT_ATOMS: atom_id res chain seq x y z
N MET A 1 20.19 -11.26 6.20
CA MET A 1 18.72 -11.31 6.15
C MET A 1 18.29 -9.90 5.83
N LYS A 2 17.46 -9.67 4.80
CA LYS A 2 16.84 -8.35 4.64
C LYS A 2 15.85 -8.23 5.80
N ASP A 3 15.97 -7.17 6.60
CA ASP A 3 15.02 -6.87 7.65
C ASP A 3 13.64 -6.73 7.00
N LEU A 4 12.73 -7.65 7.34
CA LEU A 4 11.38 -7.65 6.82
C LEU A 4 10.56 -6.75 7.73
N TYR A 5 10.10 -5.63 7.20
CA TYR A 5 9.19 -4.75 7.91
C TYR A 5 7.83 -5.41 8.11
N THR A 6 7.25 -5.19 9.29
CA THR A 6 5.97 -5.76 9.73
C THR A 6 4.80 -5.16 8.95
N TYR A 7 4.91 -3.90 8.53
CA TYR A 7 3.91 -3.20 7.72
C TYR A 7 4.52 -2.54 6.49
N VAL A 8 3.69 -2.40 5.46
CA VAL A 8 3.93 -1.53 4.30
C VAL A 8 2.84 -0.47 4.27
N LEU A 9 3.25 0.78 4.11
CA LEU A 9 2.38 1.94 3.91
C LEU A 9 2.59 2.43 2.48
N ALA A 10 1.50 2.58 1.74
CA ALA A 10 1.50 3.11 0.38
C ALA A 10 0.55 4.30 0.30
N SER A 11 1.07 5.52 0.22
CA SER A 11 0.24 6.69 -0.05
C SER A 11 -0.22 6.67 -1.50
N PHE A 12 -1.45 7.06 -1.75
CA PHE A 12 -2.05 6.96 -3.08
C PHE A 12 -2.91 8.16 -3.43
N THR A 13 -3.10 8.38 -4.72
CA THR A 13 -3.96 9.43 -5.28
C THR A 13 -4.65 8.90 -6.54
N PRO A 14 -5.77 9.48 -7.01
CA PRO A 14 -6.39 9.06 -8.25
C PRO A 14 -5.41 9.12 -9.43
N THR A 15 -5.52 8.17 -10.35
CA THR A 15 -4.77 8.21 -11.61
C THR A 15 -5.21 9.39 -12.47
N ASP A 16 -4.32 9.87 -13.34
CA ASP A 16 -4.61 10.85 -14.37
C ASP A 16 -4.55 10.22 -15.78
N GLN A 17 -4.81 11.03 -16.82
CA GLN A 17 -4.87 10.56 -18.21
C GLN A 17 -3.53 10.04 -18.75
N ALA A 18 -2.40 10.31 -18.08
CA ALA A 18 -1.09 9.83 -18.48
C ALA A 18 -0.77 8.45 -17.86
N ASP A 19 -1.52 7.99 -16.87
CA ASP A 19 -1.32 6.69 -16.24
C ASP A 19 -1.95 5.57 -17.10
N ILE A 20 -1.16 4.54 -17.39
CA ILE A 20 -1.56 3.42 -18.26
C ILE A 20 -2.20 2.28 -17.45
N GLU A 21 -1.80 2.14 -16.18
CA GLU A 21 -2.24 1.09 -15.25
C GLU A 21 -2.48 1.70 -13.87
N ALA A 22 -3.44 1.13 -13.13
CA ALA A 22 -3.71 1.51 -11.74
C ALA A 22 -2.96 0.57 -10.79
N ASP A 23 -2.31 1.13 -9.77
CA ASP A 23 -1.65 0.35 -8.72
C ASP A 23 -2.66 -0.24 -7.72
N LEU A 24 -3.81 0.44 -7.55
CA LEU A 24 -4.91 0.06 -6.67
C LEU A 24 -6.22 0.53 -7.27
N ILE A 25 -7.29 -0.26 -7.15
CA ILE A 25 -8.66 0.21 -7.37
C ILE A 25 -9.35 0.28 -6.01
N LEU A 26 -9.83 1.47 -5.65
CA LEU A 26 -10.52 1.70 -4.39
C LEU A 26 -11.84 2.42 -4.65
N ASN A 27 -12.95 1.86 -4.17
CA ASN A 27 -14.30 2.42 -4.39
C ASN A 27 -14.59 2.70 -5.89
N ASP A 28 -14.24 1.74 -6.76
CA ASP A 28 -14.36 1.84 -8.23
C ASP A 28 -13.54 2.95 -8.90
N GLU A 29 -12.64 3.61 -8.16
CA GLU A 29 -11.72 4.62 -8.68
C GLU A 29 -10.29 4.05 -8.81
N PRO A 30 -9.63 4.23 -9.98
CA PRO A 30 -8.24 3.86 -10.17
C PRO A 30 -7.31 4.82 -9.43
N MET A 31 -6.36 4.26 -8.69
CA MET A 31 -5.38 4.97 -7.86
C MET A 31 -3.96 4.59 -8.28
N LYS A 32 -3.04 5.55 -8.16
CA LYS A 32 -1.59 5.33 -8.25
C LYS A 32 -0.92 5.55 -6.91
N PHE A 33 0.16 4.82 -6.65
CA PHE A 33 0.99 5.04 -5.48
C PHE A 33 1.92 6.24 -5.68
N LEU A 34 2.01 7.08 -4.66
CA LEU A 34 2.93 8.22 -4.62
C LEU A 34 4.20 7.88 -3.86
N GLN A 35 4.06 7.21 -2.71
CA GLN A 35 5.16 6.77 -1.88
C GLN A 35 4.84 5.43 -1.25
N VAL A 36 5.80 4.51 -1.26
CA VAL A 36 5.69 3.21 -0.60
C VAL A 36 6.86 3.06 0.38
N THR A 37 6.55 2.78 1.63
CA THR A 37 7.53 2.65 2.73
C THR A 37 7.21 1.46 3.61
N GLY A 38 8.25 0.74 4.02
CA GLY A 38 8.17 -0.32 5.03
C GLY A 38 8.40 0.25 6.42
N MET A 39 7.69 -0.27 7.42
CA MET A 39 7.80 0.16 8.81
C MET A 39 7.58 -1.00 9.79
N ASP A 40 8.34 -0.99 10.87
CA ASP A 40 8.08 -1.75 12.09
C ASP A 40 7.54 -0.80 13.16
N GLY A 41 6.66 -1.31 14.02
CA GLY A 41 6.06 -0.54 15.09
C GLY A 41 4.78 -1.17 15.60
N ASP A 42 4.25 -0.63 16.67
CA ASP A 42 2.90 -0.97 17.12
C ASP A 42 1.83 -0.22 16.30
N ILE A 43 0.55 -0.51 16.55
CA ILE A 43 -0.55 0.10 15.81
C ILE A 43 -0.56 1.64 15.95
N ALA A 44 -0.16 2.19 17.10
CA ALA A 44 -0.12 3.63 17.30
C ALA A 44 0.97 4.28 16.44
N ASP A 45 2.16 3.66 16.36
CA ASP A 45 3.25 4.10 15.50
C ASP A 45 2.83 4.13 14.03
N ILE A 46 2.16 3.07 13.57
CA ILE A 46 1.67 2.96 12.18
C ILE A 46 0.61 4.03 11.88
N ILE A 47 -0.31 4.30 12.82
CA ILE A 47 -1.32 5.35 12.67
C ILE A 47 -0.67 6.74 12.63
N GLU A 48 0.40 6.97 13.40
CA GLU A 48 1.15 8.23 13.35
C GLU A 48 1.86 8.40 12.00
N ALA A 49 2.55 7.37 11.52
CA ALA A 49 3.20 7.40 10.21
C ALA A 49 2.22 7.67 9.07
N ARG A 50 1.00 7.12 9.12
CA ARG A 50 -0.08 7.49 8.19
C ARG A 50 -0.37 8.99 8.19
N LYS A 51 -0.49 9.62 9.36
CA LYS A 51 -0.77 11.06 9.45
C LYS A 51 0.35 11.88 8.85
N GLN A 52 1.60 11.47 9.06
CA GLN A 52 2.76 12.16 8.48
C GLN A 52 2.73 12.09 6.95
N LEU A 53 2.50 10.92 6.37
CA LEU A 53 2.39 10.73 4.92
C LEU A 53 1.26 11.54 4.28
N LEU A 54 0.14 11.73 4.97
CA LEU A 54 -0.97 12.56 4.48
C LEU A 54 -0.65 14.06 4.51
N ASN A 55 0.16 14.51 5.47
CA ASN A 55 0.53 15.92 5.59
C ASN A 55 1.46 16.39 4.45
N ASP A 56 2.09 15.47 3.72
CA ASP A 56 2.95 15.78 2.56
C ASP A 56 2.14 16.26 1.32
N GLY A 57 0.81 16.32 1.44
CA GLY A 57 -0.04 17.23 0.66
C GLY A 57 -0.53 16.74 -0.71
N ASN A 58 -0.02 15.61 -1.20
CA ASN A 58 -0.40 15.08 -2.52
C ASN A 58 -1.21 13.78 -2.48
N ALA A 59 -1.26 13.11 -1.31
CA ALA A 59 -1.94 11.84 -1.15
C ALA A 59 -3.42 12.02 -0.79
N ASN A 60 -4.28 11.20 -1.38
CA ASN A 60 -5.69 11.09 -1.04
C ASN A 60 -5.88 10.27 0.24
N ASP A 61 -5.23 9.11 0.33
CA ASP A 61 -5.11 8.34 1.58
C ASP A 61 -3.82 7.47 1.56
N VAL A 62 -3.65 6.61 2.56
CA VAL A 62 -2.57 5.62 2.70
C VAL A 62 -3.16 4.23 2.90
N LEU A 63 -2.78 3.31 2.01
CA LEU A 63 -3.04 1.88 2.15
C LEU A 63 -2.01 1.27 3.10
N ILE A 64 -2.46 0.58 4.13
CA ILE A 64 -1.59 -0.03 5.14
C ILE A 64 -1.81 -1.54 5.16
N LEU A 65 -0.76 -2.30 4.88
CA LEU A 65 -0.81 -3.75 4.80
C LEU A 65 0.23 -4.39 5.71
N HIS A 66 -0.23 -5.30 6.56
CA HIS A 66 0.64 -6.15 7.37
C HIS A 66 1.31 -7.21 6.49
N LEU A 67 2.58 -7.52 6.74
CA LEU A 67 3.36 -8.49 5.97
C LEU A 67 2.70 -9.87 5.90
N GLY A 68 2.11 -10.34 7.00
CA GLY A 68 1.36 -11.60 7.03
C GLY A 68 0.13 -11.61 6.11
N SER A 69 -0.52 -10.45 5.93
CA SER A 69 -1.65 -10.32 5.01
C SER A 69 -1.18 -10.28 3.56
N LEU A 70 -0.06 -9.60 3.28
CA LEU A 70 0.58 -9.61 1.97
C LEU A 70 0.96 -11.02 1.53
N ALA A 71 1.48 -11.85 2.44
CA ALA A 71 1.75 -13.26 2.15
C ALA A 71 0.47 -14.02 1.74
N THR A 72 -0.64 -13.79 2.45
CA THR A 72 -1.95 -14.38 2.10
C THR A 72 -2.42 -13.95 0.71
N LEU A 73 -2.27 -12.67 0.37
CA LEU A 73 -2.63 -12.16 -0.97
C LEU A 73 -1.74 -12.75 -2.06
N ASN A 74 -0.43 -12.83 -1.81
CA ASN A 74 0.53 -13.43 -2.73
C ASN A 74 0.22 -14.91 -2.98
N ASP A 75 -0.15 -15.66 -1.93
CA ASP A 75 -0.57 -17.05 -2.06
C ASP A 75 -1.84 -17.20 -2.92
N ALA A 76 -2.77 -16.25 -2.85
CA ALA A 76 -3.95 -16.24 -3.70
C ALA A 76 -3.60 -15.99 -5.18
N ILE A 77 -2.71 -15.03 -5.45
CA ILE A 77 -2.20 -14.74 -6.80
C ILE A 77 -1.51 -15.98 -7.39
N LEU A 78 -0.63 -16.62 -6.61
CA LEU A 78 0.14 -17.76 -7.09
C LEU A 78 -0.71 -19.04 -7.24
N LYS A 79 -1.83 -19.16 -6.54
CA LYS A 79 -2.76 -20.31 -6.69
C LYS A 79 -3.54 -20.31 -8.00
N GLU A 80 -3.72 -19.16 -8.66
CA GLU A 80 -4.33 -19.11 -9.99
C GLU A 80 -3.35 -19.46 -11.13
N VAL A 81 -2.04 -19.60 -10.85
CA VAL A 81 -1.02 -19.98 -11.86
C VAL A 81 -0.92 -21.51 -12.04
N ALA A 82 -1.71 -22.29 -11.29
CA ALA A 82 -1.71 -23.76 -11.33
C ALA A 82 -3.05 -24.37 -11.81
N ALA A 83 -3.80 -23.67 -12.66
CA ALA A 83 -4.99 -24.20 -13.34
C ALA A 83 -4.69 -24.49 -14.83
#